data_AF-A0A0G1MN97-F1
#
_entry.id   AF-A0A0G1MN97-F1
#
_cell.length_a   1.000
_cell.length_b   1.000
_cell.length_c   1.000
_cell.angle_alpha   90.00
_cell.angle_beta   90.00
_cell.angle_gamma   90.00
#
_symmetry.space_group_name_H-M   'P 1'
#
loop_
_entity.id
_entity.type
_entity.pdbx_description
1 polymer ?
#
loop_
_entity_poly.entity_id
_entity_poly.type
_entity_poly.pdbx_seq_one_letter_code
_entity_poly.pdbx_strand_id
1 'polypeptide(L)'
;MVKRYPEIIIVDLDLASTIYTVTLPTDTKSYTIKTRGNTAFKLSYRSGGIEAGDYLSIPSGSGESEDGLSREDPITIYVQGEVDGETLEVKRWR
;
A
#
# COMPACT_ATOMS: atom_id res chain seq x y z
N MET A 1 11.81 7.79 -24.45
CA MET A 1 11.00 7.18 -23.37
C MET A 1 11.04 8.12 -22.18
N VAL A 2 9.92 8.75 -21.81
CA VAL A 2 9.88 9.62 -20.62
C VAL A 2 9.93 8.70 -19.39
N LYS A 3 10.99 8.78 -18.58
CA LYS A 3 11.02 8.10 -17.28
C LYS A 3 9.96 8.76 -16.39
N ARG A 4 8.85 8.06 -16.14
CA ARG A 4 7.88 8.48 -15.11
C ARG A 4 8.47 8.10 -13.76
N TYR A 5 8.80 9.11 -12.96
CA TYR A 5 9.21 8.89 -11.58
C TYR A 5 7.97 8.54 -10.75
N PRO A 6 8.05 7.56 -9.83
CA PRO A 6 6.96 7.30 -8.92
C PRO A 6 6.75 8.50 -7.99
N GLU A 7 5.50 8.74 -7.63
CA GLU A 7 5.18 9.46 -6.40
C GLU A 7 5.32 8.48 -5.22
N ILE A 8 5.95 8.92 -4.14
CA ILE A 8 6.21 8.10 -2.96
C ILE A 8 5.37 8.63 -1.81
N ILE A 9 4.53 7.76 -1.25
CA ILE A 9 3.75 8.00 -0.04
C ILE A 9 4.41 7.19 1.08
N ILE A 10 4.65 7.85 2.21
CA ILE A 10 5.26 7.25 3.40
C ILE A 10 4.21 7.19 4.50
N VAL A 11 4.10 6.04 5.16
CA VAL A 11 3.26 5.85 6.34
C VAL A 11 4.08 5.20 7.43
N ASP A 12 4.13 5.84 8.59
CA ASP A 12 4.78 5.28 9.77
C ASP A 12 3.80 4.35 10.48
N LEU A 13 4.19 3.08 10.58
CA LEU A 13 3.47 2.00 11.25
C LEU A 13 3.93 1.94 12.71
N ASP A 14 3.59 2.97 13.48
CA ASP A 14 4.03 3.15 14.87
C ASP A 14 3.66 1.97 15.78
N LEU A 15 2.53 1.32 15.52
CA LEU A 15 1.98 0.24 16.34
C LEU A 15 1.66 -1.00 15.48
N ALA A 16 2.17 -2.14 15.89
CA ALA A 16 1.85 -3.46 15.40
C ALA A 16 0.36 -3.72 15.59
N SER A 17 -0.21 -4.50 14.67
CA SER A 17 -1.64 -4.81 14.65
C SER A 17 -2.58 -3.58 14.56
N THR A 18 -2.07 -2.35 14.42
CA THR A 18 -2.89 -1.18 14.12
C THR A 18 -3.12 -1.08 12.62
N ILE A 19 -4.34 -0.72 12.23
CA ILE A 19 -4.71 -0.54 10.82
C ILE A 19 -4.43 0.90 10.41
N TYR A 20 -3.59 1.04 9.40
CA TYR A 20 -3.27 2.29 8.73
C TYR A 20 -3.92 2.30 7.35
N THR A 21 -4.21 3.50 6.84
CA THR A 21 -4.96 3.66 5.59
C THR A 21 -4.23 4.58 4.64
N VAL A 22 -4.13 4.16 3.37
CA VAL A 22 -3.59 4.97 2.26
C VAL A 22 -4.63 5.00 1.15
N THR A 23 -5.05 6.19 0.75
CA THR A 23 -5.92 6.36 -0.41
C THR A 23 -5.09 6.77 -1.62
N LEU A 24 -5.04 5.90 -2.63
CA LEU A 24 -4.46 6.21 -3.93
C LEU A 24 -5.51 6.96 -4.77
N PRO A 25 -5.12 8.08 -5.41
CA PRO A 25 -6.03 8.84 -6.25
C PRO A 25 -6.37 8.07 -7.54
N THR A 26 -7.47 8.46 -8.18
CA THR A 26 -8.08 7.82 -9.36
C THR A 26 -7.18 7.78 -10.60
N ASP A 27 -6.16 8.64 -10.66
CA ASP A 27 -5.20 8.68 -11.76
C ASP A 27 -4.07 7.63 -11.65
N THR A 28 -4.07 6.81 -10.59
CA THR A 28 -3.06 5.76 -10.38
C THR A 28 -3.26 4.60 -11.35
N LYS A 29 -2.20 4.27 -12.11
CA LYS A 29 -2.13 3.16 -13.07
C LYS A 29 -1.39 1.94 -12.54
N SER A 30 -0.44 2.17 -11.64
CA SER A 30 0.27 1.10 -10.95
C SER A 30 0.75 1.56 -9.58
N TYR A 31 0.93 0.60 -8.68
CA TYR A 31 1.56 0.85 -7.39
C TYR A 31 2.43 -0.32 -6.94
N THR A 32 3.37 -0.01 -6.05
CA THR A 32 4.16 -0.98 -5.29
C THR A 32 4.11 -0.57 -3.82
N ILE A 33 3.93 -1.54 -2.93
CA ILE A 33 3.87 -1.34 -1.50
C ILE A 33 4.84 -2.28 -0.79
N LYS A 34 5.63 -1.74 0.14
CA LYS A 34 6.57 -2.53 0.95
C LYS A 34 6.91 -1.81 2.25
N THR A 35 7.34 -2.56 3.26
CA THR A 35 7.99 -2.00 4.44
C THR A 35 9.46 -1.67 4.14
N ARG A 36 10.04 -0.69 4.84
CA ARG A 36 11.45 -0.30 4.67
C ARG A 36 12.40 -1.23 5.42
N GLY A 37 12.02 -1.64 6.62
CA GLY A 37 12.75 -2.58 7.46
C GLY A 37 12.60 -4.04 7.05
N ASN A 38 11.94 -4.33 5.91
CA ASN A 38 11.72 -5.68 5.39
C ASN A 38 10.95 -6.58 6.36
N THR A 39 10.03 -6.01 7.15
CA THR A 39 9.14 -6.75 8.05
C THR A 39 7.87 -7.19 7.34
N ALA A 40 7.25 -8.25 7.84
CA ALA A 40 5.97 -8.72 7.36
C ALA A 40 4.85 -7.70 7.66
N PHE A 41 3.85 -7.66 6.78
CA PHE A 41 2.69 -6.81 6.94
C PHE A 41 1.47 -7.46 6.30
N LYS A 42 0.29 -7.01 6.70
CA LYS A 42 -0.98 -7.43 6.14
C LYS A 42 -1.58 -6.30 5.31
N LEU A 43 -2.16 -6.67 4.17
CA LEU A 43 -2.71 -5.76 3.17
C LEU A 43 -4.18 -6.13 2.93
N SER A 44 -5.08 -5.16 2.86
CA SER A 44 -6.41 -5.34 2.27
C SER A 44 -6.69 -4.20 1.29
N TYR A 45 -7.30 -4.52 0.15
CA TYR A 45 -7.64 -3.55 -0.89
C TYR A 45 -9.15 -3.49 -1.10
N ARG A 46 -9.69 -2.27 -1.19
CA ARG A 46 -11.09 -2.07 -1.59
C ARG A 46 -11.21 -0.90 -2.56
N SER A 47 -11.86 -1.16 -3.68
CA SER A 47 -12.32 -0.12 -4.62
C SER A 47 -13.65 0.41 -4.09
N GLY A 48 -13.77 1.72 -3.88
CA GLY A 48 -15.05 2.36 -3.55
C GLY A 48 -15.58 2.21 -2.10
N GLY A 49 -14.75 1.97 -1.06
CA GLY A 49 -15.27 1.86 0.32
C GLY A 49 -14.25 1.90 1.48
N ILE A 50 -14.77 2.17 2.70
CA ILE A 50 -14.03 2.52 3.95
C ILE A 50 -13.81 1.32 4.92
N GLU A 51 -14.38 0.14 4.64
CA GLU A 51 -14.26 -1.00 5.55
C GLU A 51 -13.19 -2.01 5.08
N ALA A 52 -12.28 -2.36 6.00
CA ALA A 52 -11.28 -3.41 5.81
C ALA A 52 -11.93 -4.81 5.73
N GLY A 53 -11.44 -5.65 4.81
CA GLY A 53 -11.94 -7.02 4.59
C GLY A 53 -10.88 -8.08 4.89
N ASP A 54 -10.83 -9.11 4.04
CA ASP A 54 -9.79 -10.15 4.11
C ASP A 54 -8.41 -9.52 3.87
N TYR A 55 -7.45 -9.91 4.71
CA TYR A 55 -6.08 -9.44 4.63
C TYR A 55 -5.20 -10.48 3.92
N LEU A 56 -4.48 -10.03 2.92
CA LEU A 56 -3.34 -10.72 2.34
C LEU A 56 -2.11 -10.52 3.24
N SER A 57 -1.52 -11.61 3.73
CA SER A 57 -0.26 -11.56 4.46
C SER A 57 0.91 -11.46 3.49
N ILE A 58 1.68 -10.39 3.59
CA ILE A 58 2.92 -10.15 2.85
C ILE A 58 4.10 -10.49 3.77
N PRO A 59 4.95 -11.47 3.41
CA PRO A 59 6.06 -11.89 4.24
C PRO A 59 7.19 -10.85 4.27
N SER A 60 8.02 -10.93 5.32
CA SER A 60 9.23 -10.12 5.48
C SER A 60 10.11 -10.13 4.22
N GLY A 61 10.59 -8.95 3.81
CA GLY A 61 11.43 -8.75 2.63
C GLY A 61 10.68 -8.75 1.29
N SER A 62 9.37 -8.99 1.30
CA SER A 62 8.53 -8.89 0.11
C SER A 62 7.76 -7.57 0.07
N GLY A 63 7.16 -7.30 -1.09
CA GLY A 63 6.20 -6.23 -1.28
C GLY A 63 5.11 -6.72 -2.23
N GLU A 64 4.03 -5.96 -2.30
CA GLU A 64 2.96 -6.20 -3.27
C GLU A 64 3.03 -5.17 -4.38
N SER A 65 2.67 -5.55 -5.61
CA SER A 65 2.61 -4.63 -6.73
C SER A 65 1.43 -4.95 -7.63
N GLU A 66 0.81 -3.91 -8.15
CA GLU A 66 -0.33 -3.97 -9.05
C GLU A 66 -0.06 -3.04 -10.24
N ASP A 67 -0.37 -3.50 -11.46
CA ASP A 67 -0.20 -2.74 -12.71
C ASP A 67 -1.46 -2.85 -13.57
N GLY A 68 -1.60 -1.94 -14.55
CA GLY A 68 -2.73 -1.92 -15.46
C GLY A 68 -4.05 -1.49 -14.82
N LEU A 69 -4.01 -0.69 -13.76
CA LEU A 69 -5.20 -0.19 -13.09
C LEU A 69 -5.98 0.75 -14.02
N SER A 70 -7.18 0.34 -14.39
CA SER A 70 -8.19 1.20 -15.02
C SER A 70 -9.38 1.33 -14.07
N ARG A 71 -9.38 2.36 -13.22
CA ARG A 71 -10.47 2.56 -12.25
C ARG A 71 -10.96 3.99 -12.27
N GLU A 72 -12.28 4.13 -12.15
CA GLU A 72 -12.97 5.43 -12.02
C GLU A 72 -12.97 5.90 -10.55
N ASP A 73 -12.77 4.97 -9.60
CA ASP A 73 -12.78 5.21 -8.16
C ASP A 73 -11.37 5.14 -7.54
N PRO A 74 -11.12 5.89 -6.44
CA PRO A 74 -9.88 5.78 -5.68
C PRO A 74 -9.74 4.41 -5.03
N ILE A 75 -8.50 3.97 -4.84
CA ILE A 75 -8.18 2.71 -4.17
C ILE A 75 -7.79 3.04 -2.74
N THR A 76 -8.52 2.48 -1.77
CA THR A 76 -8.12 2.55 -0.37
C THR A 76 -7.41 1.27 0.01
N ILE A 77 -6.16 1.42 0.45
CA ILE A 77 -5.30 0.36 0.95
C ILE A 77 -5.32 0.41 2.47
N TYR A 78 -5.64 -0.72 3.09
CA TYR A 78 -5.50 -0.94 4.52
C TYR A 78 -4.25 -1.76 4.78
N VAL A 79 -3.39 -1.26 5.67
CA VAL A 79 -2.15 -1.93 6.04
C VAL A 79 -2.10 -2.12 7.54
N GLN A 80 -1.65 -3.30 7.96
CA GLN A 80 -1.40 -3.61 9.35
C GLN A 80 0.03 -4.18 9.46
N GLY A 81 0.91 -3.48 10.18
CA GLY A 81 2.25 -3.97 10.46
C GLY A 81 2.23 -5.13 11.46
N GLU A 82 3.16 -6.08 11.32
CA GLU A 82 3.36 -7.13 12.33
C GLU A 82 4.35 -6.72 13.45
N VAL A 83 5.08 -5.62 13.24
CA VAL A 83 6.09 -5.09 14.17
C VAL A 83 5.87 -3.58 14.35
N ASP A 84 6.11 -3.08 15.58
CA ASP A 84 6.04 -1.65 15.92
C ASP A 84 7.18 -0.87 15.26
N GLY A 85 6.95 0.42 14.98
CA GLY A 85 8.00 1.36 14.56
C GLY A 85 8.55 1.11 13.16
N GLU A 86 7.75 0.54 12.27
CA GLU A 86 8.12 0.30 10.88
C GLU A 86 7.69 1.45 9.97
N THR A 87 8.29 1.58 8.79
CA THR A 87 7.82 2.51 7.76
C THR A 87 7.35 1.77 6.52
N LEU A 88 6.11 2.04 6.10
CA LEU A 88 5.55 1.61 4.83
C LEU A 88 5.88 2.63 3.73
N GLU A 89 6.31 2.13 2.58
CA GLU A 89 6.58 2.89 1.38
C GLU A 89 5.63 2.44 0.26
N VAL A 90 4.74 3.34 -0.16
CA VAL A 90 3.85 3.13 -1.31
C VAL A 90 4.33 3.98 -2.47
N LYS A 91 4.76 3.34 -3.55
CA LYS A 91 5.12 3.98 -4.82
C LYS A 91 3.94 3.88 -5.75
N ARG A 92 3.56 4.99 -6.39
CA ARG A 92 2.50 4.99 -7.40
C ARG A 92 2.96 5.64 -8.70
N TRP A 93 2.41 5.20 -9.82
CA TRP A 93 2.58 5.80 -11.13
C TRP A 93 1.23 6.12 -11.76
N ARG A 94 1.22 7.18 -12.56
CA ARG A 94 0.11 7.57 -13.45
C ARG A 94 0.34 7.02 -14.84
#